data_AF-A0AA37GJ20-F1
#
_entry.id   AF-A0AA37GJ20-F1
#
_cell.length_a   1.000
_cell.length_b   1.000
_cell.length_c   1.000
_cell.angle_alpha   90.00
_cell.angle_beta   90.00
_cell.angle_gamma   90.00
#
_symmetry.space_group_name_H-M   'P 1'
#
loop_
_entity.id
_entity.type
_entity.pdbx_description
1 polymer ?
#
loop_
_entity_poly.entity_id
_entity_poly.type
_entity_poly.pdbx_seq_one_letter_code
_entity_poly.pdbx_strand_id
1 'polypeptide(L)'
;MSPVQVPLPASEQFGILDQSILNEGYAQTWLNQRLPPFTTPEYTLLPFHAESKTLEGSSTNWTGSTTKYWTQLECWPAQAFKNGPPGKHNHDFLNGRGCNASEIDTYGNFLDTLPYKMLYIGFHNSPWADYWLASTCSKASAGNQFLATWGQSKSAQNEINLTSIFCETNYYKQPVNATVRSADLVPLEQSIVPLGPRERLSETEFNSTAFEHLLGAGVSSTELQVKREYPFGRLLEQHQQVERLGIMWPMSPMAGFAIGSRKGVTTLDVYRDEISLGNAYNSTHKMLFSLALRRVLTNATNAATTVGTIDVEQHGIIVSRLFSAIVEGLLLLVGVFTVLLWWHVYRAPSRLTMDPASLGSLITLCQNSTTLLDKFAGKGCLPEEMLKESFKDQRFKLFCGCQSSSRQMVIKVVDIRDESGEEQRIELLQPDAALSVGHYSPIKPLALRREIGFVVVLSMMAAVGALIYLKLLEQRNKGENIYIY
;
A
#
# COMPACT_ATOMS: atom_id res chain seq x y z
N MET A 1 -24.70 -16.24 -1.24
CA MET A 1 -25.08 -15.56 -2.49
C MET A 1 -25.29 -14.09 -2.18
N SER A 2 -24.35 -13.24 -2.56
CA SER A 2 -24.58 -11.80 -2.52
C SER A 2 -25.50 -11.43 -3.69
N PRO A 3 -26.50 -10.58 -3.48
CA PRO A 3 -27.43 -10.19 -4.53
C PRO A 3 -26.70 -9.39 -5.62
N VAL A 4 -27.02 -9.66 -6.88
CA VAL A 4 -26.51 -8.87 -8.02
C VAL A 4 -27.32 -7.59 -8.14
N GLN A 5 -26.70 -6.51 -8.56
CA GLN A 5 -27.33 -5.20 -8.57
C GLN A 5 -27.85 -4.84 -9.96
N VAL A 6 -29.02 -4.21 -10.01
CA VAL A 6 -29.63 -3.63 -11.22
C VAL A 6 -30.21 -2.26 -10.91
N PRO A 7 -30.30 -1.32 -11.87
CA PRO A 7 -30.99 -0.06 -11.63
C PRO A 7 -32.46 -0.28 -11.26
N LEU A 8 -32.94 0.47 -10.26
CA LEU A 8 -34.35 0.61 -9.93
C LEU A 8 -35.12 1.18 -11.13
N PRO A 9 -36.40 0.84 -11.32
CA PRO A 9 -37.23 1.49 -12.33
C PRO A 9 -37.22 3.02 -12.16
N ALA A 10 -37.16 3.76 -13.27
CA ALA A 10 -37.07 5.24 -13.23
C ALA A 10 -38.21 5.91 -12.44
N SER A 11 -39.40 5.30 -12.41
CA SER A 11 -40.56 5.77 -11.65
C SER A 11 -40.34 5.80 -10.13
N GLU A 12 -39.40 5.01 -9.62
CA GLU A 12 -39.09 4.91 -8.19
C GLU A 12 -37.85 5.74 -7.78
N GLN A 13 -37.13 6.30 -8.76
CA GLN A 13 -35.86 6.99 -8.50
C GLN A 13 -36.02 8.41 -7.92
N PHE A 14 -37.21 9.03 -8.00
CA PHE A 14 -37.44 10.43 -7.58
C PHE A 14 -37.02 10.70 -6.12
N GLY A 15 -37.35 9.78 -5.21
CA GLY A 15 -37.02 9.93 -3.79
C GLY A 15 -35.53 9.75 -3.48
N ILE A 16 -34.80 9.06 -4.36
CA ILE A 16 -33.40 8.64 -4.17
C ILE A 16 -32.42 9.64 -4.82
N LEU A 17 -32.85 10.25 -5.94
CA LEU A 17 -32.11 11.31 -6.61
C LEU A 17 -32.28 12.63 -5.84
N ASP A 18 -31.48 12.78 -4.78
CA ASP A 18 -31.54 13.91 -3.84
C ASP A 18 -30.18 14.58 -3.59
N GLN A 19 -30.18 15.60 -2.73
CA GLN A 19 -29.00 16.39 -2.37
C GLN A 19 -27.85 15.58 -1.80
N SER A 20 -28.09 14.38 -1.27
CA SER A 20 -26.97 13.59 -0.78
C SER A 20 -26.04 13.16 -1.93
N ILE A 21 -26.48 13.16 -3.19
CA ILE A 21 -25.59 13.00 -4.36
C ILE A 21 -24.65 14.20 -4.49
N LEU A 22 -25.19 15.41 -4.35
CA LEU A 22 -24.40 16.64 -4.38
C LEU A 22 -23.42 16.72 -3.20
N ASN A 23 -23.84 16.30 -2.00
CA ASN A 23 -22.96 16.23 -0.83
C ASN A 23 -21.80 15.24 -1.03
N GLU A 24 -22.07 14.08 -1.64
CA GLU A 24 -21.03 13.12 -2.00
C GLU A 24 -20.09 13.73 -3.06
N GLY A 25 -20.63 14.40 -4.08
CA GLY A 25 -19.86 15.15 -5.06
C GLY A 25 -18.99 16.25 -4.44
N TYR A 26 -19.48 16.94 -3.41
CA TYR A 26 -18.74 17.95 -2.67
C TYR A 26 -17.53 17.35 -1.97
N ALA A 27 -17.72 16.20 -1.32
CA ALA A 27 -16.64 15.53 -0.64
C ALA A 27 -15.55 15.04 -1.60
N GLN A 28 -15.91 14.62 -2.82
CA GLN A 28 -14.94 14.27 -3.86
C GLN A 28 -14.20 15.51 -4.39
N THR A 29 -14.94 16.59 -4.67
CA THR A 29 -14.42 17.79 -5.33
C THR A 29 -13.51 18.60 -4.41
N TRP A 30 -13.93 18.84 -3.18
CA TRP A 30 -13.30 19.79 -2.27
C TRP A 30 -12.55 19.12 -1.10
N LEU A 31 -12.97 17.93 -0.70
CA LEU A 31 -12.40 17.24 0.48
C LEU A 31 -11.43 16.10 0.11
N ASN A 32 -11.17 15.88 -1.18
CA ASN A 32 -10.35 14.78 -1.69
C ASN A 32 -10.79 13.41 -1.13
N GLN A 33 -12.08 13.23 -0.87
CA GLN A 33 -12.60 11.92 -0.50
C GLN A 33 -12.40 10.96 -1.68
N ARG A 34 -12.28 9.67 -1.37
CA ARG A 34 -12.16 8.62 -2.38
C ARG A 34 -13.51 8.32 -3.01
N LEU A 35 -13.53 8.03 -4.31
CA LEU A 35 -14.73 7.59 -5.01
C LEU A 35 -15.22 6.24 -4.50
N PRO A 36 -16.54 5.98 -4.58
CA PRO A 36 -17.11 4.69 -4.27
C PRO A 36 -16.54 3.52 -5.08
N PRO A 37 -16.68 2.27 -4.56
CA PRO A 37 -16.48 1.06 -5.35
C PRO A 37 -17.14 1.12 -6.73
N PHE A 38 -16.47 0.55 -7.74
CA PHE A 38 -16.91 0.47 -9.14
C PHE A 38 -17.12 1.82 -9.85
N THR A 39 -16.71 2.94 -9.24
CA THR A 39 -16.94 4.28 -9.79
C THR A 39 -15.63 5.03 -10.08
N THR A 40 -15.59 5.71 -11.22
CA THR A 40 -14.56 6.68 -11.61
C THR A 40 -15.22 8.05 -11.84
N PRO A 41 -14.47 9.16 -12.02
CA PRO A 41 -15.06 10.44 -12.39
C PRO A 41 -15.77 10.42 -13.73
N GLU A 42 -15.41 9.50 -14.63
CA GLU A 42 -15.87 9.48 -16.02
C GLU A 42 -17.02 8.50 -16.27
N TYR A 43 -17.12 7.44 -15.46
CA TYR A 43 -18.16 6.41 -15.58
C TYR A 43 -18.28 5.60 -14.29
N THR A 44 -19.30 4.76 -14.25
CA THR A 44 -19.46 3.72 -13.22
C THR A 44 -19.75 2.38 -13.87
N LEU A 45 -19.30 1.31 -13.22
CA LEU A 45 -19.56 -0.07 -13.64
C LEU A 45 -20.67 -0.65 -12.77
N LEU A 46 -21.49 -1.53 -13.35
CA LEU A 46 -22.41 -2.33 -12.57
C LEU A 46 -21.59 -3.22 -11.61
N PRO A 47 -21.85 -3.17 -10.29
CA PRO A 47 -21.09 -3.96 -9.33
C PRO A 47 -21.23 -5.45 -9.58
N PHE A 48 -20.12 -6.18 -9.44
CA PHE A 48 -20.06 -7.63 -9.54
C PHE A 48 -19.12 -8.20 -8.49
N HIS A 49 -19.28 -9.47 -8.17
CA HIS A 49 -18.47 -10.15 -7.16
C HIS A 49 -18.01 -11.52 -7.66
N ALA A 50 -16.85 -11.95 -7.21
CA ALA A 50 -16.38 -13.31 -7.46
C ALA A 50 -17.04 -14.29 -6.48
N GLU A 51 -17.57 -15.40 -6.99
CA GLU A 51 -18.16 -16.48 -6.17
C GLU A 51 -17.08 -17.45 -5.63
N SER A 52 -15.88 -17.44 -6.21
CA SER A 52 -14.74 -18.23 -5.76
C SER A 52 -14.36 -17.88 -4.32
N LYS A 53 -14.03 -18.91 -3.51
CA LYS A 53 -13.30 -18.71 -2.24
C LYS A 53 -12.04 -17.90 -2.56
N THR A 54 -12.04 -16.63 -2.18
CA THR A 54 -10.89 -15.75 -2.29
C THR A 54 -9.69 -16.44 -1.65
N LEU A 55 -8.58 -16.54 -2.37
CA LEU A 55 -7.29 -16.86 -1.77
C LEU A 55 -6.98 -15.77 -0.77
N GLU A 56 -7.25 -16.03 0.51
CA GLU A 56 -7.05 -15.09 1.61
C GLU A 56 -5.62 -14.55 1.58
N GLY A 57 -5.47 -13.22 1.58
CA GLY A 57 -4.18 -12.55 1.80
C GLY A 57 -3.45 -12.01 0.56
N SER A 58 -3.99 -12.13 -0.66
CA SER A 58 -3.40 -11.52 -1.88
C SER A 58 -4.29 -10.42 -2.47
N SER A 59 -3.71 -9.31 -2.92
CA SER A 59 -4.43 -8.33 -3.73
C SER A 59 -4.68 -8.96 -5.10
N THR A 60 -5.93 -9.20 -5.44
CA THR A 60 -6.30 -9.86 -6.69
C THR A 60 -7.00 -8.88 -7.61
N ASN A 61 -6.87 -9.09 -8.91
CA ASN A 61 -7.63 -8.33 -9.90
C ASN A 61 -8.76 -9.23 -10.42
N TRP A 62 -9.99 -8.74 -10.32
CA TRP A 62 -11.18 -9.46 -10.77
C TRP A 62 -11.62 -8.90 -12.11
N THR A 63 -11.62 -9.75 -13.12
CA THR A 63 -12.10 -9.40 -14.46
C THR A 63 -13.40 -10.13 -14.72
N GLY A 64 -14.43 -9.38 -15.12
CA GLY A 64 -15.74 -9.94 -15.41
C GLY A 64 -16.55 -9.11 -16.38
N SER A 65 -17.55 -9.76 -16.97
CA SER A 65 -18.55 -9.09 -17.81
C SER A 65 -19.47 -8.24 -16.92
N THR A 66 -19.56 -6.95 -17.23
CA THR A 66 -20.39 -5.97 -16.52
C THR A 66 -20.94 -4.93 -17.50
N THR A 67 -21.71 -3.97 -17.01
CA THR A 67 -22.22 -2.84 -17.80
C THR A 67 -21.55 -1.56 -17.36
N LYS A 68 -20.97 -0.82 -18.30
CA LYS A 68 -20.44 0.52 -18.11
C LYS A 68 -21.54 1.55 -18.36
N TYR A 69 -21.66 2.52 -17.47
CA TYR A 69 -22.60 3.62 -17.56
C TYR A 69 -21.88 4.96 -17.47
N TRP A 70 -22.23 5.89 -18.35
CA TRP A 70 -21.68 7.23 -18.34
C TRP A 70 -22.63 8.23 -18.99
N THR A 71 -22.31 9.50 -18.84
CA THR A 71 -22.99 10.61 -19.53
C THR A 71 -22.01 11.31 -20.45
N GLN A 72 -22.53 11.94 -21.49
CA GLN A 72 -21.77 12.77 -22.38
C GLN A 72 -22.61 13.99 -22.73
N LEU A 73 -22.00 15.16 -22.57
CA LEU A 73 -22.59 16.41 -23.00
C LEU A 73 -22.18 16.71 -24.44
N GLU A 74 -23.16 17.15 -25.24
CA GLU A 74 -22.92 17.78 -26.53
C GLU A 74 -23.15 19.28 -26.36
N CYS A 75 -22.06 20.06 -26.33
CA CYS A 75 -22.13 21.50 -26.07
C CYS A 75 -21.84 22.29 -27.34
N TRP A 76 -22.54 23.41 -27.51
CA TRP A 76 -22.32 24.37 -28.59
C TRP A 76 -22.50 25.81 -28.10
N PRO A 77 -21.92 26.80 -28.80
CA PRO A 77 -22.01 28.20 -28.40
C PRO A 77 -23.45 28.73 -28.45
N ALA A 78 -23.84 29.52 -27.45
CA ALA A 78 -25.09 30.24 -27.44
C ALA A 78 -24.93 31.62 -28.10
N GLN A 79 -25.93 32.06 -28.88
CA GLN A 79 -25.94 33.43 -29.40
C GLN A 79 -26.56 34.35 -28.35
N ALA A 80 -25.74 35.22 -27.76
CA ALA A 80 -26.15 36.13 -26.69
C ALA A 80 -26.49 37.53 -27.23
N PHE A 81 -27.62 38.09 -26.80
CA PHE A 81 -28.08 39.43 -27.16
C PHE A 81 -28.40 40.22 -25.89
N LYS A 82 -28.04 41.50 -25.85
CA LYS A 82 -28.45 42.39 -24.74
C LYS A 82 -29.96 42.62 -24.82
N ASN A 83 -30.66 42.46 -23.71
CA ASN A 83 -32.09 42.66 -23.61
C ASN A 83 -32.42 43.92 -22.78
N GLY A 84 -33.22 44.81 -23.37
CA GLY A 84 -33.78 45.98 -22.70
C GLY A 84 -33.07 47.30 -23.01
N PRO A 85 -33.45 48.38 -22.30
CA PRO A 85 -32.91 49.72 -22.53
C PRO A 85 -31.43 49.83 -22.10
N PRO A 86 -30.70 50.86 -22.57
CA PRO A 86 -29.34 51.14 -22.12
C PRO A 86 -29.29 51.26 -20.58
N GLY A 87 -28.63 50.33 -19.91
CA GLY A 87 -28.56 50.22 -18.44
C GLY A 87 -29.19 48.95 -17.86
N LYS A 88 -30.02 48.22 -18.63
CA LYS A 88 -30.37 46.83 -18.32
C LYS A 88 -29.25 45.94 -18.86
N HIS A 89 -28.70 45.09 -17.98
CA HIS A 89 -27.57 44.22 -18.29
C HIS A 89 -27.98 42.74 -18.44
N ASN A 90 -29.28 42.49 -18.62
CA ASN A 90 -29.80 41.15 -18.90
C ASN A 90 -29.50 40.76 -20.35
N HIS A 91 -29.39 39.46 -20.58
CA HIS A 91 -29.12 38.88 -21.88
C HIS A 91 -30.18 37.84 -22.24
N ASP A 92 -30.40 37.71 -23.54
CA ASP A 92 -31.18 36.69 -24.19
C ASP A 92 -30.24 35.72 -24.92
N PHE A 93 -30.50 34.42 -24.82
CA PHE A 93 -29.64 33.37 -25.34
C PHE A 93 -30.40 32.47 -26.30
N LEU A 94 -30.01 32.47 -27.57
CA LEU A 94 -30.55 31.57 -28.57
C LEU A 94 -29.72 30.29 -28.65
N ASN A 95 -30.39 29.14 -28.58
CA ASN A 95 -29.74 27.84 -28.73
C ASN A 95 -29.57 27.40 -30.21
N GLY A 96 -30.09 28.18 -31.17
CA GLY A 96 -30.09 27.81 -32.59
C GLY A 96 -31.04 26.66 -32.97
N ARG A 97 -31.83 26.16 -32.02
CA ARG A 97 -32.78 25.03 -32.16
C ARG A 97 -34.20 25.39 -31.67
N GLY A 98 -34.56 26.68 -31.72
CA GLY A 98 -35.90 27.17 -31.41
C GLY A 98 -36.18 27.56 -29.95
N CYS A 99 -35.16 27.63 -29.09
CA CYS A 99 -35.26 28.18 -27.74
C CYS A 99 -34.56 29.55 -27.66
N ASN A 100 -35.26 30.51 -27.05
CA ASN A 100 -34.73 31.81 -26.64
C ASN A 100 -34.87 31.93 -25.13
N ALA A 101 -33.78 31.74 -24.40
CA ALA A 101 -33.75 31.92 -22.95
C ALA A 101 -33.54 33.40 -22.63
N SER A 102 -34.60 34.09 -22.25
CA SER A 102 -34.61 35.54 -22.11
C SER A 102 -34.48 36.04 -20.67
N GLU A 103 -34.08 37.30 -20.54
CA GLU A 103 -34.07 38.08 -19.29
C GLU A 103 -33.09 37.56 -18.22
N ILE A 104 -31.97 36.96 -18.62
CA ILE A 104 -30.99 36.40 -17.68
C ILE A 104 -29.93 37.44 -17.32
N ASP A 105 -29.73 37.70 -16.02
CA ASP A 105 -28.62 38.51 -15.52
C ASP A 105 -27.36 37.64 -15.41
N THR A 106 -26.33 37.97 -16.21
CA THR A 106 -25.07 37.24 -16.29
C THR A 106 -23.86 38.01 -15.75
N TYR A 107 -24.05 39.09 -14.99
CA TYR A 107 -22.95 39.97 -14.61
C TYR A 107 -22.66 39.92 -13.09
N GLY A 108 -21.38 40.04 -12.72
CA GLY A 108 -20.96 40.24 -11.34
C GLY A 108 -21.05 41.71 -10.93
N ASN A 109 -20.49 42.09 -9.79
CA ASN A 109 -20.57 43.47 -9.31
C ASN A 109 -19.68 44.40 -10.15
N PHE A 110 -20.21 45.57 -10.53
CA PHE A 110 -19.47 46.65 -11.19
C PHE A 110 -18.57 47.47 -10.24
N LEU A 111 -18.35 47.02 -9.01
CA LEU A 111 -17.39 47.61 -8.06
C LEU A 111 -16.03 46.87 -8.05
N ASP A 112 -15.78 45.99 -9.02
CA ASP A 112 -14.57 45.16 -9.19
C ASP A 112 -14.21 44.23 -8.01
N THR A 113 -15.04 44.15 -6.97
CA THR A 113 -14.81 43.25 -5.82
C THR A 113 -15.26 41.81 -6.09
N LEU A 114 -16.37 41.62 -6.81
CA LEU A 114 -16.93 40.32 -7.19
C LEU A 114 -17.33 40.35 -8.68
N PRO A 115 -16.37 40.50 -9.61
CA PRO A 115 -16.67 40.78 -11.01
C PRO A 115 -17.26 39.57 -11.75
N TYR A 116 -17.12 38.35 -11.23
CA TYR A 116 -17.53 37.14 -11.94
C TYR A 116 -18.92 36.66 -11.54
N LYS A 117 -19.67 36.12 -12.52
CA LYS A 117 -20.90 35.38 -12.30
C LYS A 117 -20.94 34.16 -13.21
N MET A 118 -21.19 32.98 -12.64
CA MET A 118 -21.36 31.74 -13.40
C MET A 118 -22.70 31.11 -13.09
N LEU A 119 -23.45 30.76 -14.13
CA LEU A 119 -24.79 30.19 -14.01
C LEU A 119 -24.84 28.83 -14.70
N TYR A 120 -25.59 27.92 -14.10
CA TYR A 120 -26.07 26.69 -14.70
C TYR A 120 -27.60 26.75 -14.66
N ILE A 121 -28.23 26.81 -15.82
CA ILE A 121 -29.67 27.02 -15.97
C ILE A 121 -30.25 25.76 -16.61
N GLY A 122 -30.83 24.90 -15.78
CA GLY A 122 -31.52 23.69 -16.20
C GLY A 122 -32.89 23.97 -16.82
N PHE A 123 -33.52 22.93 -17.37
CA PHE A 123 -34.83 23.07 -18.00
C PHE A 123 -35.99 23.26 -17.01
N HIS A 124 -35.98 22.52 -15.90
CA HIS A 124 -37.12 22.41 -14.99
C HIS A 124 -37.28 23.61 -14.05
N ASN A 125 -38.53 24.02 -13.82
CA ASN A 125 -38.87 25.04 -12.84
C ASN A 125 -38.66 24.53 -11.40
N SER A 126 -38.15 25.40 -10.54
CA SER A 126 -37.92 25.13 -9.13
C SER A 126 -37.95 26.42 -8.32
N PRO A 127 -38.60 26.45 -7.14
CA PRO A 127 -38.53 27.59 -6.21
C PRO A 127 -37.11 27.95 -5.73
N TRP A 128 -36.13 27.07 -5.96
CA TRP A 128 -34.73 27.24 -5.57
C TRP A 128 -33.81 27.66 -6.72
N ALA A 129 -34.36 27.86 -7.91
CA ALA A 129 -33.60 28.31 -9.08
C ALA A 129 -34.11 29.69 -9.54
N ASP A 130 -33.20 30.65 -9.68
CA ASP A 130 -33.53 32.00 -10.18
C ASP A 130 -33.98 31.97 -11.65
N TYR A 131 -33.42 31.03 -12.42
CA TYR A 131 -33.68 30.86 -13.85
C TYR A 131 -33.91 29.39 -14.19
N TRP A 132 -34.80 29.14 -15.15
CA TRP A 132 -35.04 27.83 -15.76
C TRP A 132 -35.47 27.99 -17.22
N LEU A 133 -35.06 27.08 -18.10
CA LEU A 133 -35.35 27.22 -19.54
C LEU A 133 -36.84 27.06 -19.85
N ALA A 134 -37.61 26.26 -19.09
CA ALA A 134 -39.05 26.10 -19.34
C ALA A 134 -39.88 27.38 -19.14
N SER A 135 -39.29 28.46 -18.61
CA SER A 135 -39.94 29.78 -18.51
C SER A 135 -40.23 30.39 -19.88
N THR A 136 -39.34 30.18 -20.84
CA THR A 136 -39.33 30.85 -22.15
C THR A 136 -39.17 29.86 -23.31
N CYS A 137 -38.71 28.64 -23.03
CA CYS A 137 -38.47 27.60 -24.02
C CYS A 137 -39.40 26.40 -23.86
N SER A 138 -39.78 25.80 -24.99
CA SER A 138 -40.59 24.58 -24.99
C SER A 138 -39.75 23.34 -24.67
N LYS A 139 -40.40 22.28 -24.19
CA LYS A 139 -39.74 20.96 -23.98
C LYS A 139 -39.17 20.39 -25.28
N ALA A 140 -39.85 20.61 -26.41
CA ALA A 140 -39.37 20.15 -27.72
C ALA A 140 -38.05 20.82 -28.15
N SER A 141 -37.86 22.09 -27.80
CA SER A 141 -36.68 22.87 -28.19
C SER A 141 -35.48 22.72 -27.24
N ALA A 142 -35.72 22.46 -25.94
CA ALA A 142 -34.68 22.53 -24.92
C ALA A 142 -34.84 21.55 -23.73
N GLY A 143 -35.73 20.54 -23.83
CA GLY A 143 -36.09 19.67 -22.70
C GLY A 143 -34.93 18.92 -22.06
N ASN A 144 -33.93 18.53 -22.84
CA ASN A 144 -32.71 17.83 -22.38
C ASN A 144 -31.48 18.74 -22.45
N GLN A 145 -31.68 20.05 -22.40
CA GLN A 145 -30.62 21.04 -22.50
C GLN A 145 -30.51 21.84 -21.22
N PHE A 146 -29.32 22.36 -20.97
CA PHE A 146 -29.08 23.43 -20.01
C PHE A 146 -28.25 24.52 -20.66
N LEU A 147 -28.38 25.74 -20.13
CA LEU A 147 -27.54 26.88 -20.49
C LEU A 147 -26.51 27.09 -19.40
N ALA A 148 -25.24 27.19 -19.79
CA ALA A 148 -24.15 27.57 -18.91
C ALA A 148 -23.56 28.91 -19.35
N THR A 149 -23.33 29.81 -18.41
CA THR A 149 -22.76 31.13 -18.68
C THR A 149 -21.58 31.42 -17.77
N TRP A 150 -20.57 32.08 -18.31
CA TRP A 150 -19.52 32.77 -17.58
C TRP A 150 -19.59 34.26 -17.95
N GLY A 151 -19.71 35.12 -16.95
CA GLY A 151 -19.70 36.57 -17.13
C GLY A 151 -18.68 37.24 -16.23
N GLN A 152 -18.03 38.27 -16.75
CA GLN A 152 -17.12 39.15 -16.03
C GLN A 152 -17.50 40.60 -16.28
N SER A 153 -17.88 41.30 -15.22
CA SER A 153 -18.13 42.74 -15.22
C SER A 153 -16.81 43.50 -15.17
N LYS A 154 -16.68 44.52 -16.02
CA LYS A 154 -15.58 45.47 -15.98
C LYS A 154 -16.11 46.85 -15.64
N SER A 155 -15.84 47.31 -14.40
CA SER A 155 -16.32 48.61 -13.91
C SER A 155 -15.91 49.77 -14.80
N ALA A 156 -14.62 49.80 -15.19
CA ALA A 156 -14.02 50.93 -15.89
C ALA A 156 -14.60 51.19 -17.31
N GLN A 157 -15.16 50.17 -17.96
CA GLN A 157 -15.71 50.28 -19.32
C GLN A 157 -17.24 50.14 -19.36
N ASN A 158 -17.89 49.83 -18.23
CA ASN A 158 -19.29 49.41 -18.20
C ASN A 158 -19.58 48.27 -19.19
N GLU A 159 -18.63 47.36 -19.34
CA GLU A 159 -18.66 46.23 -20.27
C GLU A 159 -18.78 44.91 -19.51
N ILE A 160 -19.45 43.94 -20.15
CA ILE A 160 -19.57 42.58 -19.64
C ILE A 160 -18.94 41.67 -20.68
N ASN A 161 -17.84 41.02 -20.30
CA ASN A 161 -17.33 39.88 -21.04
C ASN A 161 -18.24 38.69 -20.75
N LEU A 162 -18.72 38.02 -21.79
CA LEU A 162 -19.68 36.94 -21.66
C LEU A 162 -19.28 35.77 -22.56
N THR A 163 -19.32 34.58 -21.99
CA THR A 163 -19.19 33.31 -22.68
C THR A 163 -20.40 32.46 -22.28
N SER A 164 -21.05 31.85 -23.26
CA SER A 164 -22.28 31.11 -23.02
C SER A 164 -22.39 29.92 -23.96
N ILE A 165 -22.79 28.78 -23.41
CA ILE A 165 -22.95 27.53 -24.15
C ILE A 165 -24.28 26.86 -23.78
N PHE A 166 -24.92 26.25 -24.76
CA PHE A 166 -25.95 25.24 -24.51
C PHE A 166 -25.31 23.87 -24.54
N CYS A 167 -25.71 23.00 -23.62
CA CYS A 167 -25.27 21.61 -23.58
C CYS A 167 -26.49 20.69 -23.55
N GLU A 168 -26.47 19.67 -24.41
CA GLU A 168 -27.48 18.61 -24.45
C GLU A 168 -26.97 17.37 -23.71
N THR A 169 -27.79 16.86 -22.79
CA THR A 169 -27.44 15.72 -21.93
C THR A 169 -27.78 14.40 -22.61
N ASN A 170 -26.84 13.46 -22.59
CA ASN A 170 -27.04 12.12 -23.13
C ASN A 170 -26.43 11.07 -22.19
N TYR A 171 -27.21 10.05 -21.83
CA TYR A 171 -26.77 8.97 -20.94
C TYR A 171 -26.64 7.66 -21.71
N TYR A 172 -25.56 6.94 -21.45
CA TYR A 172 -25.17 5.76 -22.20
C TYR A 172 -24.90 4.57 -21.28
N LYS A 173 -25.24 3.38 -21.79
CA LYS A 173 -24.89 2.08 -21.22
C LYS A 173 -24.19 1.24 -22.29
N GLN A 174 -23.25 0.40 -21.88
CA GLN A 174 -22.57 -0.52 -22.78
C GLN A 174 -22.09 -1.76 -22.01
N PRO A 175 -22.33 -2.99 -22.52
CA PRO A 175 -21.73 -4.18 -21.95
C PRO A 175 -20.22 -4.17 -22.21
N VAL A 176 -19.43 -4.42 -21.17
CA VAL A 176 -17.97 -4.41 -21.19
C VAL A 176 -17.41 -5.58 -20.39
N ASN A 177 -16.21 -6.02 -20.73
CA ASN A 177 -15.36 -6.80 -19.84
C ASN A 177 -14.45 -5.81 -19.11
N ALA A 178 -14.42 -5.83 -17.78
CA ALA A 178 -13.67 -4.86 -17.00
C ALA A 178 -12.98 -5.51 -15.80
N THR A 179 -11.79 -5.02 -15.48
CA THR A 179 -11.01 -5.45 -14.31
C THR A 179 -11.17 -4.46 -13.17
N VAL A 180 -11.45 -4.97 -11.97
CA VAL A 180 -11.48 -4.21 -10.72
C VAL A 180 -10.47 -4.79 -9.73
N ARG A 181 -9.84 -3.94 -8.94
CA ARG A 181 -8.94 -4.40 -7.88
C ARG A 181 -9.74 -4.90 -6.68
N SER A 182 -9.48 -6.11 -6.19
CA SER A 182 -10.28 -6.72 -5.12
C SER A 182 -10.20 -5.98 -3.77
N ALA A 183 -9.10 -5.26 -3.51
CA ALA A 183 -8.86 -4.58 -2.24
C ALA A 183 -9.79 -3.37 -2.02
N ASP A 184 -10.15 -2.67 -3.09
CA ASP A 184 -10.90 -1.41 -3.01
C ASP A 184 -11.93 -1.21 -4.12
N LEU A 185 -12.08 -2.22 -5.00
CA LEU A 185 -13.08 -2.32 -6.05
C LEU A 185 -13.01 -1.16 -7.04
N VAL A 186 -11.83 -0.55 -7.21
CA VAL A 186 -11.63 0.51 -8.20
C VAL A 186 -11.42 -0.10 -9.59
N PRO A 187 -12.15 0.36 -10.62
CA PRO A 187 -11.95 -0.04 -12.00
C PRO A 187 -10.55 0.33 -12.53
N LEU A 188 -9.94 -0.56 -13.31
CA LEU A 188 -8.71 -0.29 -14.04
C LEU A 188 -9.06 0.19 -15.46
N GLU A 189 -8.85 1.48 -15.74
CA GLU A 189 -9.25 2.11 -17.01
C GLU A 189 -8.79 1.35 -18.25
N GLN A 190 -7.53 0.92 -18.23
CA GLN A 190 -6.84 0.28 -19.35
C GLN A 190 -7.37 -1.14 -19.65
N SER A 191 -8.16 -1.72 -18.74
CA SER A 191 -8.69 -3.08 -18.86
C SER A 191 -10.07 -3.15 -19.51
N ILE A 192 -10.73 -2.01 -19.75
CA ILE A 192 -12.12 -1.98 -20.20
C ILE A 192 -12.20 -2.31 -21.68
N VAL A 193 -12.81 -3.45 -22.00
CA VAL A 193 -13.03 -3.92 -23.36
C VAL A 193 -14.52 -3.96 -23.68
N PRO A 194 -15.01 -3.20 -24.68
CA PRO A 194 -16.41 -3.27 -25.11
C PRO A 194 -16.80 -4.67 -25.62
N LEU A 195 -17.93 -5.20 -25.14
CA LEU A 195 -18.50 -6.48 -25.59
C LEU A 195 -19.67 -6.30 -26.57
N GLY A 196 -20.21 -5.09 -26.68
CA GLY A 196 -21.37 -4.79 -27.53
C GLY A 196 -21.49 -3.32 -27.88
N PRO A 197 -22.53 -2.95 -28.64
CA PRO A 197 -22.75 -1.57 -29.04
C PRO A 197 -23.07 -0.68 -27.84
N ARG A 198 -22.77 0.61 -27.98
CA ARG A 198 -23.20 1.65 -27.04
C ARG A 198 -24.69 1.92 -27.26
N GLU A 199 -25.45 1.88 -26.17
CA GLU A 199 -26.89 2.15 -26.16
C GLU A 199 -27.20 3.38 -25.32
N ARG A 200 -28.24 4.14 -25.69
CA ARG A 200 -28.76 5.22 -24.84
C ARG A 200 -29.61 4.62 -23.73
N LEU A 201 -29.49 5.16 -22.51
CA LEU A 201 -30.43 4.79 -21.43
C LEU A 201 -31.81 5.31 -21.80
N SER A 202 -32.80 4.43 -21.64
CA SER A 202 -34.20 4.80 -21.80
C SER A 202 -34.71 5.58 -20.58
N GLU A 203 -35.75 6.39 -20.77
CA GLU A 203 -36.43 7.11 -19.67
C GLU A 203 -37.02 6.16 -18.61
N THR A 204 -37.20 4.89 -18.94
CA THR A 204 -37.66 3.84 -18.02
C THR A 204 -36.55 3.27 -17.14
N GLU A 205 -35.30 3.35 -17.58
CA GLU A 205 -34.13 2.80 -16.86
C GLU A 205 -33.47 3.83 -15.94
N PHE A 206 -33.42 5.08 -16.37
CA PHE A 206 -32.88 6.18 -15.58
C PHE A 206 -33.76 7.41 -15.69
N ASN A 207 -34.13 7.95 -14.55
CA ASN A 207 -34.94 9.15 -14.47
C ASN A 207 -34.06 10.40 -14.67
N SER A 208 -33.72 10.65 -15.94
CA SER A 208 -32.94 11.83 -16.34
C SER A 208 -33.62 13.13 -15.92
N THR A 209 -34.95 13.20 -15.95
CA THR A 209 -35.72 14.37 -15.51
C THR A 209 -35.47 14.71 -14.05
N ALA A 210 -35.57 13.73 -13.15
CA ALA A 210 -35.31 13.94 -11.72
C ALA A 210 -33.84 14.31 -11.45
N PHE A 211 -32.91 13.68 -12.18
CA PHE A 211 -31.48 14.00 -12.06
C PHE A 211 -31.15 15.41 -12.55
N GLU A 212 -31.63 15.82 -13.73
CA GLU A 212 -31.41 17.17 -14.26
C GLU A 212 -32.11 18.24 -13.42
N HIS A 213 -33.27 17.94 -12.84
CA HIS A 213 -33.87 18.82 -11.83
C HIS A 213 -32.93 18.99 -10.63
N LEU A 214 -32.36 17.91 -10.10
CA LEU A 214 -31.41 17.98 -8.98
C LEU A 214 -30.19 18.84 -9.33
N LEU A 215 -29.61 18.67 -10.52
CA LEU A 215 -28.44 19.44 -10.95
C LEU A 215 -28.78 20.93 -11.14
N GLY A 216 -29.95 21.24 -11.72
CA GLY A 216 -30.39 22.62 -11.96
C GLY A 216 -30.82 23.36 -10.69
N ALA A 217 -31.62 22.70 -9.85
CA ALA A 217 -32.21 23.31 -8.66
C ALA A 217 -31.35 23.17 -7.40
N GLY A 218 -30.40 22.24 -7.38
CA GLY A 218 -29.67 21.88 -6.17
C GLY A 218 -30.47 21.07 -5.15
N VAL A 219 -31.73 20.73 -5.44
CA VAL A 219 -32.63 19.94 -4.58
C VAL A 219 -33.41 18.89 -5.39
N SER A 220 -33.90 17.86 -4.70
CA SER A 220 -34.77 16.84 -5.31
C SER A 220 -36.08 17.46 -5.84
N SER A 221 -36.61 16.92 -6.93
CA SER A 221 -37.91 17.34 -7.48
C SER A 221 -39.10 17.08 -6.54
N THR A 222 -38.91 16.25 -5.52
CA THR A 222 -39.93 15.93 -4.51
C THR A 222 -39.59 16.47 -3.12
N GLU A 223 -38.68 17.45 -3.01
CA GLU A 223 -38.16 17.92 -1.73
C GLU A 223 -39.25 18.53 -0.82
N LEU A 224 -40.29 19.17 -1.39
CA LEU A 224 -41.42 19.71 -0.59
C LEU A 224 -42.41 18.63 -0.15
N GLN A 225 -42.39 17.45 -0.80
CA GLN A 225 -43.39 16.40 -0.63
C GLN A 225 -42.90 15.26 0.27
N VAL A 226 -41.60 15.17 0.51
CA VAL A 226 -40.99 14.06 1.27
C VAL A 226 -40.36 14.60 2.55
N LYS A 227 -40.83 14.12 3.70
CA LYS A 227 -40.17 14.40 4.98
C LYS A 227 -38.96 13.47 5.12
N ARG A 228 -37.76 14.02 5.00
CA ARG A 228 -36.50 13.28 5.18
C ARG A 228 -36.04 13.33 6.64
N GLU A 229 -35.37 12.28 7.10
CA GLU A 229 -34.81 12.17 8.46
C GLU A 229 -33.58 13.08 8.67
N TYR A 230 -32.98 13.59 7.58
CA TYR A 230 -31.80 14.44 7.58
C TYR A 230 -32.16 15.85 7.06
N PRO A 231 -31.49 16.92 7.54
CA PRO A 231 -31.85 18.31 7.23
C PRO A 231 -31.32 18.74 5.85
N PHE A 232 -31.79 18.08 4.78
CA PHE A 232 -31.52 18.51 3.41
C PHE A 232 -32.42 19.66 2.94
N GLY A 233 -33.21 20.27 3.82
CA GLY A 233 -33.96 21.49 3.50
C GLY A 233 -33.09 22.74 3.23
N ARG A 234 -31.76 22.60 3.10
CA ARG A 234 -30.83 23.67 2.72
C ARG A 234 -30.04 23.26 1.48
N LEU A 235 -29.88 24.22 0.56
CA LEU A 235 -29.02 24.05 -0.61
C LEU A 235 -27.57 23.77 -0.17
N LEU A 236 -26.88 22.95 -0.96
CA LEU A 236 -25.45 22.75 -0.80
C LEU A 236 -24.73 24.05 -1.17
N GLU A 237 -24.16 24.72 -0.17
CA GLU A 237 -23.40 25.94 -0.36
C GLU A 237 -21.94 25.62 -0.70
N GLN A 238 -21.43 26.19 -1.79
CA GLN A 238 -20.06 25.98 -2.28
C GLN A 238 -19.28 27.28 -2.42
N HIS A 239 -19.93 28.44 -2.27
CA HIS A 239 -19.33 29.75 -2.50
C HIS A 239 -18.09 29.99 -1.66
N GLN A 240 -18.08 29.53 -0.40
CA GLN A 240 -16.92 29.66 0.49
C GLN A 240 -15.63 29.03 -0.09
N GLN A 241 -15.74 28.00 -0.94
CA GLN A 241 -14.57 27.38 -1.57
C GLN A 241 -14.01 28.21 -2.74
N VAL A 242 -14.82 29.08 -3.32
CA VAL A 242 -14.53 29.83 -4.55
C VAL A 242 -14.58 31.34 -4.38
N GLU A 243 -14.95 31.85 -3.20
CA GLU A 243 -15.11 33.27 -2.89
C GLU A 243 -13.85 34.08 -3.26
N ARG A 244 -12.67 33.54 -2.95
CA ARG A 244 -11.37 34.15 -3.26
C ARG A 244 -11.13 34.42 -4.76
N LEU A 245 -11.92 33.79 -5.64
CA LEU A 245 -11.84 33.97 -7.08
C LEU A 245 -12.69 35.14 -7.59
N GLY A 246 -13.38 35.87 -6.69
CA GLY A 246 -14.18 37.05 -7.04
C GLY A 246 -15.52 36.71 -7.68
N ILE A 247 -16.08 35.54 -7.39
CA ILE A 247 -17.40 35.14 -7.89
C ILE A 247 -18.52 35.63 -6.97
N MET A 248 -19.58 36.18 -7.58
CA MET A 248 -20.76 36.66 -6.88
C MET A 248 -21.59 35.51 -6.30
N TRP A 249 -22.11 35.71 -5.09
CA TRP A 249 -23.17 34.90 -4.48
C TRP A 249 -24.54 35.53 -4.76
N PRO A 250 -25.63 34.75 -4.97
CA PRO A 250 -25.69 33.30 -4.99
C PRO A 250 -25.10 32.68 -6.27
N MET A 251 -24.70 31.41 -6.18
CA MET A 251 -24.19 30.65 -7.31
C MET A 251 -24.90 29.31 -7.44
N SER A 252 -25.12 28.86 -8.69
CA SER A 252 -25.65 27.52 -8.93
C SER A 252 -24.69 26.44 -8.37
N PRO A 253 -25.20 25.35 -7.75
CA PRO A 253 -24.33 24.29 -7.22
C PRO A 253 -23.39 23.70 -8.28
N MET A 254 -23.87 23.57 -9.51
CA MET A 254 -23.09 23.08 -10.65
C MET A 254 -21.90 23.98 -11.00
N ALA A 255 -22.01 25.30 -10.83
CA ALA A 255 -20.87 26.19 -11.03
C ALA A 255 -19.74 25.92 -10.02
N GLY A 256 -20.09 25.59 -8.77
CA GLY A 256 -19.12 25.24 -7.73
C GLY A 256 -18.34 23.98 -8.09
N PHE A 257 -19.05 22.95 -8.54
CA PHE A 257 -18.41 21.72 -9.02
C PHE A 257 -17.57 21.94 -10.27
N ALA A 258 -18.05 22.71 -11.25
CA ALA A 258 -17.30 23.03 -12.45
C ALA A 258 -15.96 23.70 -12.11
N ILE A 259 -15.98 24.66 -11.19
CA ILE A 259 -14.76 25.33 -10.71
C ILE A 259 -13.84 24.36 -9.97
N GLY A 260 -14.38 23.59 -9.02
CA GLY A 260 -13.60 22.69 -8.17
C GLY A 260 -13.04 21.45 -8.90
N SER A 261 -13.70 21.02 -9.98
CA SER A 261 -13.25 19.89 -10.81
C SER A 261 -11.86 20.13 -11.42
N ARG A 262 -11.50 21.41 -11.64
CA ARG A 262 -10.20 21.82 -12.13
C ARG A 262 -9.28 22.18 -10.96
N LYS A 263 -8.29 21.33 -10.70
CA LYS A 263 -7.30 21.59 -9.64
C LYS A 263 -6.42 22.79 -9.98
N GLY A 264 -6.19 23.67 -9.00
CA GLY A 264 -5.25 24.79 -9.11
C GLY A 264 -5.78 26.03 -9.85
N VAL A 265 -7.09 26.20 -9.98
CA VAL A 265 -7.67 27.43 -10.54
C VAL A 265 -7.35 28.64 -9.65
N THR A 266 -6.71 29.64 -10.24
CA THR A 266 -6.34 30.92 -9.59
C THR A 266 -7.20 32.10 -10.07
N THR A 267 -7.75 32.02 -11.29
CA THR A 267 -8.67 33.01 -11.87
C THR A 267 -9.78 32.29 -12.65
N LEU A 268 -10.97 32.90 -12.70
CA LEU A 268 -12.10 32.41 -13.49
C LEU A 268 -12.02 32.80 -14.98
N ASP A 269 -11.04 33.62 -15.39
CA ASP A 269 -10.81 33.95 -16.81
C ASP A 269 -10.58 32.71 -17.69
N VAL A 270 -10.18 31.60 -17.08
CA VAL A 270 -10.04 30.29 -17.73
C VAL A 270 -11.34 29.82 -18.39
N TYR A 271 -12.49 30.25 -17.89
CA TYR A 271 -13.82 29.90 -18.42
C TYR A 271 -14.34 30.87 -19.48
N ARG A 272 -13.53 31.86 -19.86
CA ARG A 272 -13.81 32.74 -21.01
C ARG A 272 -13.82 31.97 -22.33
N ASP A 273 -13.07 30.88 -22.41
CA ASP A 273 -13.07 29.98 -23.55
C ASP A 273 -14.23 28.97 -23.46
N GLU A 274 -15.00 28.85 -24.55
CA GLU A 274 -16.20 28.00 -24.63
C GLU A 274 -15.88 26.52 -24.43
N ILE A 275 -14.73 26.07 -24.95
CA ILE A 275 -14.27 24.69 -24.82
C ILE A 275 -13.93 24.38 -23.35
N SER A 276 -13.24 25.31 -22.69
CA SER A 276 -12.89 25.19 -21.27
C SER A 276 -14.13 25.18 -20.38
N LEU A 277 -15.12 26.03 -20.66
CA LEU A 277 -16.41 26.05 -19.96
C LEU A 277 -17.17 24.72 -20.17
N GLY A 278 -17.29 24.27 -21.41
CA GLY A 278 -17.97 23.02 -21.76
C GLY A 278 -17.31 21.79 -21.14
N ASN A 279 -15.98 21.72 -21.16
CA ASN A 279 -15.24 20.63 -20.54
C ASN A 279 -15.44 20.57 -19.02
N ALA A 280 -15.45 21.72 -18.34
CA ALA A 280 -15.66 21.76 -16.89
C ALA A 280 -17.04 21.24 -16.49
N TYR A 281 -18.09 21.61 -17.22
CA TYR A 281 -19.43 21.08 -16.98
C TYR A 281 -19.56 19.62 -17.42
N ASN A 282 -18.92 19.19 -18.51
CA ASN A 282 -18.92 17.79 -18.95
C ASN A 282 -18.29 16.86 -17.92
N SER A 283 -17.11 17.19 -17.40
CA SER A 283 -16.45 16.42 -16.33
C SER A 283 -17.28 16.41 -15.05
N THR A 284 -17.87 17.54 -14.69
CA THR A 284 -18.76 17.65 -13.52
C THR A 284 -19.99 16.75 -13.65
N HIS A 285 -20.65 16.80 -14.81
CA HIS A 285 -21.85 16.03 -15.11
C HIS A 285 -21.56 14.52 -15.06
N LYS A 286 -20.43 14.09 -15.64
CA LYS A 286 -19.94 12.72 -15.58
C LYS A 286 -19.71 12.21 -14.17
N MET A 287 -19.05 13.01 -13.34
CA MET A 287 -18.78 12.64 -11.95
C MET A 287 -20.09 12.49 -11.18
N LEU A 288 -20.97 13.48 -11.26
CA LEU A 288 -22.25 13.46 -10.52
C LEU A 288 -23.18 12.35 -11.01
N PHE A 289 -23.22 12.06 -12.31
CA PHE A 289 -23.99 10.95 -12.85
C PHE A 289 -23.45 9.60 -12.36
N SER A 290 -22.13 9.43 -12.34
CA SER A 290 -21.48 8.21 -11.84
C SER A 290 -21.77 7.96 -10.35
N LEU A 291 -21.88 9.03 -9.55
CA LEU A 291 -22.32 8.96 -8.15
C LEU A 291 -23.82 8.67 -8.02
N ALA A 292 -24.65 9.32 -8.85
CA ALA A 292 -26.10 9.15 -8.84
C ALA A 292 -26.51 7.71 -9.18
N LEU A 293 -25.87 7.11 -10.18
CA LEU A 293 -26.28 5.80 -10.66
C LEU A 293 -26.10 4.72 -9.59
N ARG A 294 -25.02 4.78 -8.80
CA ARG A 294 -24.81 3.86 -7.68
C ARG A 294 -25.99 3.83 -6.71
N ARG A 295 -26.64 4.98 -6.49
CA ARG A 295 -27.76 5.10 -5.55
C ARG A 295 -29.04 4.46 -6.05
N VAL A 296 -29.23 4.44 -7.37
CA VAL A 296 -30.40 3.81 -7.96
C VAL A 296 -30.23 2.31 -8.13
N LEU A 297 -29.08 1.72 -7.78
CA LEU A 297 -28.88 0.27 -7.85
C LEU A 297 -29.61 -0.43 -6.70
N THR A 298 -30.39 -1.46 -7.05
CA THR A 298 -31.07 -2.38 -6.13
C THR A 298 -30.64 -3.83 -6.36
N ASN A 299 -30.86 -4.66 -5.36
CA ASN A 299 -30.57 -6.08 -5.39
C ASN A 299 -31.59 -6.84 -6.25
N ALA A 300 -31.13 -7.43 -7.35
CA ALA A 300 -31.87 -8.38 -8.17
C ALA A 300 -31.70 -9.82 -7.64
N THR A 301 -32.82 -10.55 -7.65
CA THR A 301 -32.91 -11.96 -7.25
C THR A 301 -32.46 -12.93 -8.35
N ASN A 302 -32.43 -12.51 -9.61
CA ASN A 302 -32.07 -13.35 -10.76
C ASN A 302 -30.83 -12.78 -11.45
N ALA A 303 -29.68 -13.22 -10.99
CA ALA A 303 -28.40 -12.80 -11.51
C ALA A 303 -27.85 -13.80 -12.54
N ALA A 304 -27.39 -13.31 -13.68
CA ALA A 304 -26.60 -14.14 -14.58
C ALA A 304 -25.18 -14.32 -14.00
N THR A 305 -24.83 -15.54 -13.63
CA THR A 305 -23.43 -15.90 -13.36
C THR A 305 -22.67 -15.88 -14.68
N THR A 306 -21.64 -15.07 -14.76
CA THR A 306 -20.75 -15.01 -15.93
C THR A 306 -19.37 -15.55 -15.56
N VAL A 307 -18.68 -16.13 -16.54
CA VAL A 307 -17.30 -16.60 -16.36
C VAL A 307 -16.39 -15.37 -16.33
N GLY A 308 -15.58 -15.27 -15.28
CA GLY A 308 -14.58 -14.21 -15.09
C GLY A 308 -13.21 -14.78 -14.74
N THR A 309 -12.19 -13.92 -14.71
CA THR A 309 -10.82 -14.30 -14.33
C THR A 309 -10.39 -13.58 -13.04
N ILE A 310 -9.58 -14.25 -12.25
CA ILE A 310 -8.97 -13.70 -11.04
C ILE A 310 -7.46 -13.78 -11.22
N ASP A 311 -6.81 -12.63 -11.36
CA ASP A 311 -5.36 -12.56 -11.40
C ASP A 311 -4.83 -12.37 -9.98
N VAL A 312 -3.91 -13.25 -9.58
CA VAL A 312 -3.34 -13.30 -8.23
C VAL A 312 -1.87 -12.92 -8.31
N GLU A 313 -1.47 -11.83 -7.65
CA GLU A 313 -0.06 -11.48 -7.51
C GLU A 313 0.63 -12.45 -6.54
N GLN A 314 1.47 -13.34 -7.06
CA GLN A 314 2.28 -14.26 -6.27
C GLN A 314 3.68 -13.68 -6.03
N HIS A 315 4.04 -13.51 -4.77
CA HIS A 315 5.37 -13.09 -4.38
C HIS A 315 6.24 -14.33 -4.13
N GLY A 316 7.17 -14.61 -5.06
CA GLY A 316 8.15 -15.69 -4.92
C GLY A 316 9.50 -15.17 -4.42
N ILE A 317 10.10 -15.84 -3.44
CA ILE A 317 11.50 -15.61 -3.08
C ILE A 317 12.37 -16.39 -4.09
N ILE A 318 12.96 -15.70 -5.05
CA ILE A 318 13.92 -16.31 -5.98
C ILE A 318 15.29 -16.34 -5.28
N VAL A 319 15.66 -17.51 -4.76
CA VAL A 319 17.01 -17.71 -4.20
C VAL A 319 17.98 -17.86 -5.36
N SER A 320 19.00 -17.00 -5.41
CA SER A 320 20.02 -17.06 -6.45
C SER A 320 20.75 -18.40 -6.43
N ARG A 321 20.82 -19.05 -7.61
CA ARG A 321 21.44 -20.36 -7.81
C ARG A 321 22.91 -20.39 -7.35
N LEU A 322 23.61 -19.26 -7.47
CA LEU A 322 25.00 -19.14 -6.99
C LEU A 322 25.09 -19.23 -5.46
N PHE A 323 24.19 -18.54 -4.75
CA PHE A 323 24.17 -18.59 -3.29
C PHE A 323 23.76 -19.98 -2.79
N SER A 324 22.78 -20.62 -3.44
CA SER A 324 22.37 -21.98 -3.11
C SER A 324 23.53 -22.97 -3.28
N ALA A 325 24.29 -22.88 -4.38
CA ALA A 325 25.44 -23.76 -4.64
C ALA A 325 26.58 -23.57 -3.64
N ILE A 326 26.87 -22.33 -3.22
CA ILE A 326 27.89 -22.05 -2.21
C ILE A 326 27.49 -22.66 -0.85
N VAL A 327 26.25 -22.47 -0.42
CA VAL A 327 25.75 -23.01 0.84
C VAL A 327 25.74 -24.54 0.81
N GLU A 328 25.26 -25.14 -0.27
CA GLU A 328 25.27 -26.60 -0.47
C GLU A 328 26.70 -27.17 -0.41
N GLY A 329 27.66 -26.52 -1.08
CA GLY A 329 29.07 -26.92 -1.04
C GLY A 329 29.68 -26.83 0.36
N LEU A 330 29.39 -25.76 1.11
CA LEU A 330 29.83 -25.61 2.50
C LEU A 330 29.22 -26.68 3.42
N LEU A 331 27.95 -27.02 3.21
CA LEU A 331 27.25 -28.05 3.99
C LEU A 331 27.85 -29.45 3.73
N LEU A 332 28.20 -29.73 2.48
CA LEU A 332 28.90 -30.96 2.10
C LEU A 332 30.29 -31.03 2.74
N LEU A 333 31.05 -29.92 2.74
CA LEU A 333 32.35 -29.82 3.40
C LEU A 333 32.26 -30.11 4.91
N VAL A 334 31.27 -29.53 5.59
CA VAL A 334 31.01 -29.81 7.02
C VAL A 334 30.68 -31.28 7.22
N GLY A 335 29.88 -31.88 6.33
CA GLY A 335 29.61 -33.31 6.30
C GLY A 335 30.90 -34.15 6.21
N VAL A 336 31.83 -33.80 5.33
CA VAL A 336 33.12 -34.50 5.21
C VAL A 336 33.95 -34.38 6.49
N PHE A 337 34.05 -33.18 7.09
CA PHE A 337 34.81 -33.01 8.33
C PHE A 337 34.22 -33.76 9.51
N THR A 338 32.89 -33.84 9.62
CA THR A 338 32.25 -34.63 10.68
C THR A 338 32.52 -36.13 10.51
N VAL A 339 32.52 -36.65 9.28
CA VAL A 339 32.90 -38.04 9.00
C VAL A 339 34.37 -38.31 9.32
N LEU A 340 35.28 -37.39 8.97
CA LEU A 340 36.70 -37.51 9.29
C LEU A 340 36.94 -37.46 10.81
N LEU A 341 36.27 -36.56 11.54
CA LEU A 341 36.35 -36.50 12.99
C LEU A 341 35.82 -37.80 13.62
N TRP A 342 34.69 -38.31 13.14
CA TRP A 342 34.15 -39.58 13.63
C TRP A 342 35.12 -40.73 13.38
N TRP A 343 35.72 -40.81 12.19
CA TRP A 343 36.74 -41.80 11.87
C TRP A 343 37.95 -41.73 12.80
N HIS A 344 38.46 -40.52 13.05
CA HIS A 344 39.60 -40.31 13.94
C HIS A 344 39.28 -40.65 15.40
N VAL A 345 38.10 -40.26 15.90
CA VAL A 345 37.65 -40.60 17.25
C VAL A 345 37.45 -42.11 17.41
N TYR A 346 36.89 -42.77 16.39
CA TYR A 346 36.68 -44.22 16.41
C TYR A 346 37.99 -45.02 16.37
N ARG A 347 39.00 -44.55 15.64
CA ARG A 347 40.32 -45.20 15.58
C ARG A 347 41.22 -44.90 16.77
N ALA A 348 40.94 -43.88 17.57
CA ALA A 348 41.76 -43.53 18.72
C ALA A 348 41.51 -44.51 19.88
N PRO A 349 42.50 -45.33 20.31
CA PRO A 349 42.31 -46.23 21.43
C PRO A 349 42.25 -45.43 22.73
N SER A 350 41.05 -45.24 23.28
CA SER A 350 40.88 -44.65 24.62
C SER A 350 41.13 -45.71 25.69
N ARG A 351 42.13 -45.47 26.56
CA ARG A 351 42.37 -46.26 27.78
C ARG A 351 41.73 -45.64 29.03
N LEU A 352 40.93 -44.59 28.83
CA LEU A 352 40.13 -43.96 29.87
C LEU A 352 38.80 -44.70 29.98
N THR A 353 38.45 -45.13 31.19
CA THR A 353 37.16 -45.78 31.46
C THR A 353 36.03 -44.79 31.69
N MET A 354 36.36 -43.54 32.05
CA MET A 354 35.41 -42.45 32.25
C MET A 354 36.12 -41.12 31.97
N ASP A 355 35.37 -40.12 31.50
CA ASP A 355 35.88 -38.77 31.24
C ASP A 355 36.15 -38.04 32.57
N PRO A 356 37.41 -37.68 32.92
CA PRO A 356 37.71 -36.96 34.14
C PRO A 356 37.37 -35.46 33.95
N ALA A 357 36.09 -35.15 33.78
CA ALA A 357 35.60 -33.80 33.52
C ALA A 357 35.65 -32.87 34.76
N SER A 358 36.06 -33.38 35.93
CA SER A 358 36.16 -32.60 37.16
C SER A 358 37.55 -32.67 37.78
N LEU A 359 37.98 -31.56 38.39
CA LEU A 359 39.20 -31.49 39.20
C LEU A 359 39.18 -32.56 40.31
N GLY A 360 38.00 -32.82 40.91
CA GLY A 360 37.82 -33.87 41.91
C GLY A 360 38.14 -35.27 41.37
N SER A 361 37.73 -35.59 40.14
CA SER A 361 38.05 -36.88 39.50
C SER A 361 39.56 -37.05 39.26
N LEU A 362 40.25 -35.99 38.85
CA LEU A 362 41.70 -36.00 38.70
C LEU A 362 42.42 -36.15 40.05
N ILE A 363 41.92 -35.48 41.10
CA ILE A 363 42.44 -35.62 42.46
C ILE A 363 42.28 -37.07 42.94
N THR A 364 41.10 -37.69 42.75
CA THR A 364 40.88 -39.09 43.14
C THR A 364 41.80 -40.07 42.39
N LEU A 365 42.14 -39.77 41.13
CA LEU A 365 43.06 -40.57 40.33
C LEU A 365 44.50 -40.53 40.88
N CYS A 366 44.94 -39.34 41.31
CA CYS A 366 46.28 -39.15 41.88
C CYS A 366 46.37 -39.58 43.34
N GLN A 367 45.27 -39.49 44.12
CA GLN A 367 45.21 -39.82 45.54
C GLN A 367 45.66 -41.25 45.86
N ASN A 368 45.31 -42.21 45.00
CA ASN A 368 45.61 -43.62 45.22
C ASN A 368 47.06 -44.02 44.88
N SER A 369 47.87 -43.10 44.33
CA SER A 369 49.28 -43.36 44.00
C SER A 369 50.20 -42.52 44.88
N THR A 370 50.55 -43.04 46.06
CA THR A 370 51.43 -42.38 47.03
C THR A 370 52.79 -42.00 46.42
N THR A 371 53.35 -42.85 45.55
CA THR A 371 54.60 -42.59 44.83
C THR A 371 54.52 -41.43 43.85
N LEU A 372 53.33 -41.14 43.33
CA LEU A 372 53.11 -40.01 42.43
C LEU A 372 52.98 -38.72 43.27
N LEU A 373 52.15 -38.75 44.31
CA LEU A 373 51.99 -37.62 45.23
C LEU A 373 53.33 -37.17 45.82
N ASP A 374 54.18 -38.12 46.23
CA ASP A 374 55.50 -37.83 46.78
C ASP A 374 56.44 -37.17 45.75
N LYS A 375 56.49 -37.70 44.53
CA LYS A 375 57.31 -37.11 43.45
C LYS A 375 56.84 -35.72 43.02
N PHE A 376 55.57 -35.38 43.22
CA PHE A 376 55.00 -34.05 42.95
C PHE A 376 55.00 -33.11 44.18
N ALA A 377 55.30 -33.62 45.38
CA ALA A 377 55.35 -32.83 46.60
C ALA A 377 56.40 -31.70 46.47
N GLY A 378 56.05 -30.49 46.91
CA GLY A 378 56.93 -29.32 46.86
C GLY A 378 57.15 -28.71 45.46
N LYS A 379 56.65 -29.33 44.37
CA LYS A 379 56.87 -28.88 42.98
C LYS A 379 55.69 -28.10 42.36
N GLY A 380 54.62 -27.85 43.12
CA GLY A 380 53.39 -27.22 42.64
C GLY A 380 53.54 -25.78 42.14
N CYS A 381 54.66 -25.12 42.43
CA CYS A 381 54.94 -23.73 42.04
C CYS A 381 55.98 -23.60 40.90
N LEU A 382 56.44 -24.71 40.30
CA LEU A 382 57.45 -24.67 39.24
C LEU A 382 56.83 -24.35 37.86
N PRO A 383 57.47 -23.51 37.02
CA PRO A 383 57.04 -23.25 35.65
C PRO A 383 57.25 -24.49 34.76
N GLU A 384 56.50 -24.58 33.65
CA GLU A 384 56.43 -25.77 32.77
C GLU A 384 57.80 -26.31 32.34
N GLU A 385 58.73 -25.43 31.98
CA GLU A 385 60.08 -25.82 31.54
C GLU A 385 60.89 -26.48 32.67
N MET A 386 60.84 -25.92 33.88
CA MET A 386 61.50 -26.48 35.07
C MET A 386 60.84 -27.78 35.52
N LEU A 387 59.53 -27.90 35.33
CA LEU A 387 58.76 -29.10 35.65
C LEU A 387 59.14 -30.23 34.68
N LYS A 388 59.22 -29.93 33.38
CA LYS A 388 59.66 -30.86 32.33
C LYS A 388 61.10 -31.32 32.54
N GLU A 389 62.00 -30.44 32.99
CA GLU A 389 63.36 -30.78 33.37
C GLU A 389 63.38 -31.71 34.61
N SER A 390 62.59 -31.40 35.64
CA SER A 390 62.51 -32.19 36.88
C SER A 390 61.94 -33.61 36.69
N PHE A 391 61.21 -33.84 35.62
CA PHE A 391 60.59 -35.12 35.27
C PHE A 391 61.16 -35.74 33.99
N LYS A 392 62.28 -35.23 33.46
CA LYS A 392 62.86 -35.63 32.18
C LYS A 392 63.14 -37.14 32.06
N ASP A 393 63.51 -37.76 33.17
CA ASP A 393 63.84 -39.19 33.25
C ASP A 393 62.68 -40.07 33.75
N GLN A 394 61.51 -39.47 33.99
CA GLN A 394 60.35 -40.16 34.52
C GLN A 394 59.25 -40.28 33.47
N ARG A 395 58.70 -41.49 33.30
CA ARG A 395 57.53 -41.70 32.43
C ARG A 395 56.32 -42.08 33.25
N PHE A 396 55.26 -41.29 33.13
CA PHE A 396 53.97 -41.61 33.73
C PHE A 396 53.15 -42.41 32.73
N LYS A 397 52.65 -43.58 33.13
CA LYS A 397 51.77 -44.40 32.28
C LYS A 397 50.43 -44.60 32.98
N LEU A 398 49.36 -44.27 32.27
CA LEU A 398 48.00 -44.56 32.70
C LEU A 398 47.69 -46.03 32.42
N PHE A 399 47.36 -46.78 33.47
CA PHE A 399 46.90 -48.15 33.35
C PHE A 399 45.37 -48.19 33.46
N CYS A 400 44.71 -48.87 32.51
CA CYS A 400 43.27 -49.10 32.62
C CYS A 400 43.00 -50.07 33.78
N GLY A 401 42.06 -49.74 34.66
CA GLY A 401 41.52 -50.65 35.68
C GLY A 401 40.68 -51.81 35.12
N CYS A 402 40.63 -51.97 33.79
CA CYS A 402 39.81 -52.92 33.04
C CYS A 402 39.96 -54.40 33.50
N GLN A 403 41.10 -54.77 34.10
CA GLN A 403 41.42 -56.14 34.54
C GLN A 403 41.48 -56.31 36.07
N SER A 404 41.24 -55.26 36.86
CA SER A 404 41.25 -55.31 38.33
C SER A 404 39.81 -55.35 38.88
N SER A 405 39.56 -56.09 39.97
CA SER A 405 38.23 -56.17 40.61
C SER A 405 37.71 -54.82 41.09
N SER A 406 38.60 -53.85 41.35
CA SER A 406 38.25 -52.50 41.80
C SER A 406 37.89 -51.52 40.67
N ARG A 407 38.13 -51.87 39.39
CA ARG A 407 37.92 -51.00 38.20
C ARG A 407 38.56 -49.60 38.25
N GLN A 408 39.44 -49.34 39.21
CA GLN A 408 40.05 -48.02 39.39
C GLN A 408 41.20 -47.80 38.39
N MET A 409 41.20 -46.62 37.76
CA MET A 409 42.33 -46.15 36.95
C MET A 409 43.48 -45.78 37.89
N VAL A 410 44.71 -46.10 37.51
CA VAL A 410 45.90 -45.77 38.31
C VAL A 410 46.99 -45.25 37.38
N ILE A 411 47.60 -44.13 37.76
CA ILE A 411 48.81 -43.62 37.11
C ILE A 411 50.01 -44.20 37.86
N LYS A 412 50.87 -44.95 37.16
CA LYS A 412 52.12 -45.45 37.74
C LYS A 412 53.30 -44.70 37.15
N VAL A 413 54.27 -44.41 38.00
CA VAL A 413 55.58 -43.89 37.58
C VAL A 413 56.41 -45.09 37.14
N VAL A 414 56.83 -45.07 35.87
CA VAL A 414 57.76 -46.05 35.32
C VAL A 414 59.13 -45.37 35.32
N ASP A 415 59.95 -45.69 36.32
CA ASP A 415 61.36 -45.28 36.34
C ASP A 415 62.17 -46.18 35.40
N ILE A 416 63.14 -45.58 34.69
CA ILE A 416 63.98 -46.28 33.71
C ILE A 416 65.20 -46.95 34.38
N ARG A 417 65.35 -46.86 35.71
CA ARG A 417 66.44 -47.51 36.46
C ARG A 417 65.95 -48.26 37.72
N ASP A 418 66.02 -49.59 37.56
CA ASP A 418 66.23 -50.69 38.51
C ASP A 418 65.14 -51.22 39.45
N GLU A 419 64.85 -52.52 39.22
CA GLU A 419 64.54 -53.52 40.25
C GLU A 419 65.64 -53.53 41.32
N SER A 420 65.25 -53.46 42.59
CA SER A 420 65.77 -54.18 43.77
C SER A 420 65.93 -53.29 45.01
N GLY A 421 65.41 -53.79 46.14
CA GLY A 421 66.00 -53.57 47.47
C GLY A 421 65.38 -52.51 48.39
N GLU A 422 64.55 -53.02 49.32
CA GLU A 422 64.35 -52.59 50.72
C GLU A 422 63.59 -51.31 51.09
N GLU A 423 62.58 -51.53 51.94
CA GLU A 423 61.89 -50.54 52.76
C GLU A 423 62.86 -49.86 53.73
N GLN A 424 62.95 -48.53 53.65
CA GLN A 424 63.42 -47.72 54.76
C GLN A 424 62.44 -46.58 55.03
N ARG A 425 61.80 -46.63 56.20
CA ARG A 425 61.13 -45.49 56.82
C ARG A 425 62.19 -44.42 57.11
N ILE A 426 61.95 -43.20 56.62
CA ILE A 426 62.64 -42.00 57.09
C ILE A 426 61.61 -41.08 57.72
N GLU A 427 61.79 -40.82 59.02
CA GLU A 427 61.03 -39.86 59.82
C GLU A 427 61.36 -38.41 59.43
N LEU A 428 60.41 -37.52 59.75
CA LEU A 428 60.42 -36.08 59.47
C LEU A 428 61.68 -35.35 59.98
N LEU A 429 62.17 -34.42 59.17
CA LEU A 429 62.93 -33.25 59.63
C LEU A 429 62.31 -31.97 59.07
N GLN A 430 62.39 -30.94 59.91
CA GLN A 430 61.74 -29.63 59.90
C GLN A 430 61.94 -28.76 58.62
N PRO A 431 61.15 -27.67 58.48
CA PRO A 431 60.99 -26.94 57.23
C PRO A 431 62.14 -25.96 57.00
N ASP A 432 62.91 -26.17 55.94
CA ASP A 432 63.90 -25.18 55.51
C ASP A 432 63.30 -24.17 54.53
N ALA A 433 63.56 -22.92 54.86
CA ALA A 433 63.05 -21.72 54.27
C ALA A 433 63.60 -21.48 52.86
N ALA A 434 62.79 -21.82 51.85
CA ALA A 434 62.89 -21.22 50.52
C ALA A 434 61.50 -21.06 49.84
N LEU A 435 60.44 -20.90 50.65
CA LEU A 435 59.13 -20.43 50.20
C LEU A 435 59.18 -18.91 49.90
N SER A 436 60.00 -18.51 48.94
CA SER A 436 60.06 -17.14 48.44
C SER A 436 60.63 -17.03 47.02
N VAL A 437 60.09 -17.81 46.09
CA VAL A 437 60.07 -17.44 44.67
C VAL A 437 58.62 -17.69 44.24
N GLY A 438 57.75 -16.71 44.02
CA GLY A 438 57.96 -15.40 43.42
C GLY A 438 57.04 -15.33 42.21
N HIS A 439 55.79 -14.91 42.44
CA HIS A 439 54.77 -14.50 41.45
C HIS A 439 54.28 -15.54 40.41
N TYR A 440 53.03 -15.99 40.57
CA TYR A 440 52.28 -16.76 39.56
C TYR A 440 52.09 -15.91 38.30
N SER A 441 52.77 -16.24 37.19
CA SER A 441 52.43 -15.71 35.87
C SER A 441 51.45 -16.68 35.20
N PRO A 442 50.15 -16.33 35.07
CA PRO A 442 49.17 -17.26 34.49
C PRO A 442 49.50 -17.51 33.02
N ILE A 443 49.86 -18.75 32.70
CA ILE A 443 50.00 -19.21 31.32
C ILE A 443 48.60 -19.27 30.71
N LYS A 444 48.25 -18.27 29.89
CA LYS A 444 46.94 -18.21 29.24
C LYS A 444 46.83 -19.35 28.21
N PRO A 445 45.77 -20.19 28.29
CA PRO A 445 45.55 -21.26 27.33
C PRO A 445 45.43 -20.66 25.92
N LEU A 446 45.86 -21.42 24.92
CA LEU A 446 46.01 -20.97 23.53
C LEU A 446 44.75 -20.24 23.03
N ALA A 447 43.56 -20.78 23.32
CA ALA A 447 42.26 -20.21 22.94
C ALA A 447 41.96 -18.80 23.51
N LEU A 448 42.62 -18.40 24.61
CA LEU A 448 42.47 -17.10 25.27
C LEU A 448 43.63 -16.13 24.97
N ARG A 449 44.53 -16.49 24.05
CA ARG A 449 45.59 -15.59 23.60
C ARG A 449 45.03 -14.56 22.63
N ARG A 450 45.39 -13.29 22.85
CA ARG A 450 44.91 -12.13 22.07
C ARG A 450 45.16 -12.29 20.57
N GLU A 451 46.22 -12.99 20.18
CA GLU A 451 46.58 -13.21 18.78
C GLU A 451 45.61 -14.16 18.06
N ILE A 452 45.13 -15.20 18.76
CA ILE A 452 44.14 -16.13 18.19
C ILE A 452 42.78 -15.45 18.10
N GLY A 453 42.43 -14.62 19.09
CA GLY A 453 41.26 -13.74 19.01
C GLY A 453 41.32 -12.80 17.80
N PHE A 454 42.50 -12.23 17.51
CA PHE A 454 42.69 -11.37 16.34
C PHE A 454 42.48 -12.12 15.02
N VAL A 455 42.99 -13.35 14.90
CA VAL A 455 42.78 -14.19 13.70
C VAL A 455 41.29 -14.49 13.46
N VAL A 456 40.53 -14.77 14.53
CA VAL A 456 39.07 -15.03 14.43
C VAL A 456 38.30 -13.77 14.05
N VAL A 457 38.66 -12.62 14.61
CA VAL A 457 38.03 -11.34 14.23
C VAL A 457 38.33 -11.03 12.76
N LEU A 458 39.56 -11.28 12.30
CA LEU A 458 39.96 -11.02 10.92
C LEU A 458 39.24 -11.95 9.94
N SER A 459 39.00 -13.22 10.30
CA SER A 459 38.21 -14.15 9.49
C SER A 459 36.73 -13.76 9.43
N MET A 460 36.14 -13.30 10.54
CA MET A 460 34.77 -12.77 10.55
C MET A 460 34.65 -11.51 9.70
N MET A 461 35.61 -10.58 9.78
CA MET A 461 35.63 -9.37 8.96
C MET A 461 35.77 -9.71 7.46
N ALA A 462 36.58 -10.69 7.11
CA ALA A 462 36.69 -11.17 5.73
C ALA A 462 35.38 -11.79 5.22
N ALA A 463 34.69 -12.59 6.05
CA ALA A 463 33.39 -13.15 5.70
C ALA A 463 32.32 -12.07 5.49
N VAL A 464 32.27 -11.06 6.36
CA VAL A 464 31.37 -9.90 6.21
C VAL A 464 31.70 -9.12 4.93
N GLY A 465 32.99 -8.88 4.66
CA GLY A 465 33.44 -8.23 3.43
C GLY A 465 33.02 -9.00 2.17
N ALA A 466 33.14 -10.33 2.18
CA ALA A 466 32.69 -11.18 1.09
C ALA A 466 31.17 -11.11 0.88
N LEU A 467 30.38 -11.10 1.96
CA LEU A 467 28.92 -10.95 1.89
C LEU A 467 28.51 -9.57 1.33
N ILE A 468 29.20 -8.51 1.74
CA ILE A 468 28.97 -7.15 1.21
C ILE A 468 29.32 -7.10 -0.28
N TYR A 469 30.46 -7.67 -0.68
CA TYR A 469 30.88 -7.73 -2.08
C TYR A 469 29.86 -8.48 -2.95
N LEU A 470 29.37 -9.63 -2.48
CA LEU A 470 28.36 -10.41 -3.19
C LEU A 470 27.03 -9.65 -3.32
N LYS A 471 26.63 -8.88 -2.30
CA LYS A 471 25.43 -8.03 -2.35
C LYS A 471 25.58 -6.87 -3.35
N LEU A 472 26.76 -6.28 -3.43
CA LEU A 472 27.08 -5.26 -4.44
C LEU A 472 27.07 -5.84 -5.86
N LEU A 473 27.55 -7.08 -6.04
CA LEU A 473 27.50 -7.78 -7.31
C LEU A 473 26.06 -8.10 -7.73
N GLU A 474 25.20 -8.52 -6.79
CA GLU A 474 23.76 -8.72 -7.03
C GLU A 474 23.09 -7.41 -7.51
N GLN A 475 23.36 -6.29 -6.83
CA GLN A 475 22.82 -4.99 -7.22
C GLN A 475 23.30 -4.53 -8.59
N ARG A 476 24.55 -4.84 -8.96
CA ARG A 476 25.10 -4.51 -10.29
C ARG A 476 24.46 -5.35 -11.40
N ASN A 477 24.12 -6.61 -11.13
CA ASN A 477 23.51 -7.51 -12.11
C ASN A 477 21.99 -7.32 -12.28
N LYS A 478 21.31 -6.58 -11.39
CA LYS A 478 19.91 -6.15 -11.61
C LYS A 478 19.71 -5.17 -12.79
N GLY A 479 20.78 -4.86 -13.54
CA GLY A 479 20.72 -4.16 -14.82
C GLY A 479 20.53 -5.06 -16.06
N GLU A 480 20.65 -6.39 -15.94
CA GLU A 480 20.39 -7.33 -17.04
C GLU A 480 19.21 -8.24 -16.69
N ASN A 481 18.00 -7.77 -17.00
CA ASN A 481 16.83 -8.63 -17.14
C ASN A 481 17.06 -9.58 -18.32
N ILE A 482 17.69 -10.72 -18.05
CA ILE A 482 17.64 -11.85 -18.97
C ILE A 482 16.35 -12.61 -18.66
N TYR A 483 15.33 -12.31 -19.45
CA TYR A 483 14.19 -13.20 -19.65
C TYR A 483 14.73 -14.53 -20.19
N ILE A 484 14.51 -15.62 -19.47
CA ILE A 484 14.58 -16.96 -20.04
C ILE A 484 13.22 -17.59 -19.77
N TYR A 485 12.60 -18.04 -20.86
CA TYR A 485 11.33 -18.78 -20.91
C TYR A 485 11.33 -20.01 -20.02
#